data_AF-A0A7K6W2W9-F1
#
_entry.id   AF-A0A7K6W2W9-F1
#
_cell.length_a   1.000
_cell.length_b   1.000
_cell.length_c   1.000
_cell.angle_alpha   90.00
_cell.angle_beta   90.00
_cell.angle_gamma   90.00
#
_symmetry.space_group_name_H-M   'P 1'
#
loop_
_entity.id
_entity.type
_entity.pdbx_description
1 polymer ?
#
loop_
_entity_poly.entity_id
_entity_poly.type
_entity_poly.pdbx_seq_one_letter_code
_entity_poly.pdbx_strand_id
1 'polypeptide(L)'
;VSFVGNRGTFIRGYKAMIMDVEFLYHVGYILTSVLGLFVHELFYSILLFDLIYREETLFNVIKSVTRNGRSILLTALLALILVYLFSIVGFLFLKDDFILEVDRLPDSKAKGCSALALVGCGAWAREGPGRAWVPFCSRTTARDPAPAPLQKHARWERACDTLLMCIVTVLNHGLRNGGGVGDILRKPSKDESLFPARVVYDLLFFFIVIIIVLNLIFGVIIDTFADLRSEKQKKEEILKTTCFICGLERDKFDNKTVSFEEHIKYEHNMWNYLYFIVLVRVKNKTDYTGPESYVAQMIKVRNLDWFPRMRAMSLVSNEGEGEQNEIRNLQDKLNTTMKLVSHLTSQLNELKEQVLNTSKNR
;
A
#
# COMPACT_ATOMS: atom_id res chain seq x y z
N VAL A 1 -0.79 -15.34 22.44
CA VAL A 1 -1.43 -15.05 23.75
C VAL A 1 -1.33 -13.58 24.12
N SER A 2 -0.12 -13.00 24.25
CA SER A 2 0.06 -11.57 24.58
C SER A 2 -0.69 -10.61 23.63
N PHE A 3 -0.63 -10.84 22.31
CA PHE A 3 -1.38 -10.07 21.30
C PHE A 3 -2.88 -9.96 21.60
N VAL A 4 -3.50 -11.10 21.91
CA VAL A 4 -4.95 -11.22 22.16
C VAL A 4 -5.34 -10.54 23.49
N GLY A 5 -4.45 -10.60 24.49
CA GLY A 5 -4.64 -9.92 25.78
C GLY A 5 -4.55 -8.40 25.66
N ASN A 6 -3.54 -7.88 24.94
CA ASN A 6 -3.30 -6.44 24.86
C ASN A 6 -4.36 -5.70 24.02
N ARG A 7 -4.85 -6.31 22.94
CA ARG A 7 -5.89 -5.70 22.09
C ARG A 7 -7.32 -5.95 22.57
N GLY A 8 -7.52 -6.78 23.60
CA GLY A 8 -8.84 -7.07 24.15
C GLY A 8 -9.81 -7.69 23.14
N THR A 9 -9.31 -8.40 22.11
CA THR A 9 -10.14 -8.94 21.01
C THR A 9 -11.15 -9.99 21.51
N PHE A 10 -10.93 -10.59 22.69
CA PHE A 10 -11.90 -11.45 23.37
C PHE A 10 -13.23 -10.77 23.68
N ILE A 11 -13.26 -9.44 23.92
CA ILE A 11 -14.46 -8.71 24.36
C ILE A 11 -15.51 -8.62 23.25
N ARG A 12 -15.09 -8.69 21.97
CA ARG A 12 -15.99 -8.63 20.80
C ARG A 12 -16.58 -9.99 20.40
N GLY A 13 -16.19 -11.08 21.06
CA GLY A 13 -16.65 -12.45 20.78
C GLY A 13 -15.84 -13.20 19.73
N TYR A 14 -15.98 -14.54 19.71
CA TYR A 14 -15.15 -15.45 18.90
C TYR A 14 -15.29 -15.27 17.38
N LYS A 15 -16.51 -14.99 16.89
CA LYS A 15 -16.74 -14.71 15.46
C LYS A 15 -15.97 -13.47 14.98
N ALA A 16 -15.95 -12.42 15.78
CA ALA A 16 -15.22 -11.20 15.43
C ALA A 16 -13.70 -11.44 15.42
N MET A 17 -13.21 -12.33 16.28
CA MET A 17 -11.79 -12.70 16.34
C MET A 17 -11.32 -13.46 15.10
N ILE A 18 -12.09 -14.43 14.60
CA ILE A 18 -11.74 -15.17 13.38
C ILE A 18 -11.78 -14.29 12.13
N MET A 19 -12.64 -13.25 12.13
CA MET A 19 -12.71 -12.28 11.03
C MET A 19 -11.54 -11.28 11.03
N ASP A 20 -10.73 -11.25 12.10
CA ASP A 20 -9.59 -10.35 12.20
C ASP A 20 -8.38 -10.92 11.44
N VAL A 21 -7.96 -10.20 10.40
CA VAL A 21 -6.84 -10.59 9.52
C VAL A 21 -5.52 -10.65 10.30
N GLU A 22 -5.32 -9.75 11.27
CA GLU A 22 -4.10 -9.76 12.11
C GLU A 22 -4.05 -11.05 12.95
N PHE A 23 -5.17 -11.52 13.48
CA PHE A 23 -5.24 -12.77 14.23
C PHE A 23 -4.97 -13.98 13.33
N LEU A 24 -5.60 -14.03 12.16
CA LEU A 24 -5.38 -15.11 11.18
C LEU A 24 -3.92 -15.21 10.73
N TYR A 25 -3.22 -14.07 10.60
CA TYR A 25 -1.79 -14.05 10.31
C TYR A 25 -0.97 -14.76 11.39
N HIS A 26 -1.19 -14.45 12.66
CA HIS A 26 -0.47 -15.09 13.78
C HIS A 26 -0.81 -16.58 13.90
N VAL A 27 -2.06 -16.97 13.63
CA VAL A 27 -2.45 -18.39 13.59
C VAL A 27 -1.74 -19.12 12.46
N GLY A 28 -1.72 -18.53 11.26
CA GLY A 28 -0.98 -19.05 10.10
C GLY A 28 0.50 -19.22 10.39
N TYR A 29 1.13 -18.25 11.08
CA TYR A 29 2.53 -18.31 11.49
C TYR A 29 2.83 -19.47 12.47
N ILE A 30 1.93 -19.74 13.41
CA ILE A 30 2.05 -20.89 14.30
C ILE A 30 1.88 -22.19 13.52
N LEU A 31 0.91 -22.26 12.60
CA LEU A 31 0.68 -23.44 11.77
C LEU A 31 1.89 -23.76 10.88
N THR A 32 2.51 -22.78 10.25
CA THR A 32 3.73 -22.98 9.45
C THR A 32 4.92 -23.44 10.30
N SER A 33 5.05 -22.93 11.53
CA SER A 33 6.07 -23.40 12.49
C SER A 33 5.85 -24.86 12.91
N VAL A 34 4.60 -25.25 13.16
CA VAL A 34 4.21 -26.64 13.46
C VAL A 34 4.47 -27.56 12.26
N LEU A 35 4.13 -27.13 11.04
CA LEU A 35 4.43 -27.88 9.81
C LEU A 35 5.94 -28.03 9.58
N GLY A 36 6.74 -27.03 9.95
CA GLY A 36 8.21 -27.11 9.92
C GLY A 36 8.77 -28.20 10.84
N LEU A 37 8.13 -28.43 11.97
CA LEU A 37 8.52 -29.46 12.92
C LEU A 37 8.11 -30.87 12.46
N PHE A 38 6.92 -31.03 11.88
CA PHE A 38 6.34 -32.34 11.57
C PHE A 38 6.55 -32.82 10.11
N VAL A 39 6.74 -31.91 9.15
CA VAL A 39 6.78 -32.25 7.71
C VAL A 39 8.19 -32.08 7.12
N HIS A 40 8.73 -30.86 7.10
CA HIS A 40 10.05 -30.57 6.54
C HIS A 40 10.58 -29.21 7.03
N GLU A 41 11.89 -29.10 7.21
CA GLU A 41 12.58 -27.87 7.65
C GLU A 41 12.43 -26.67 6.67
N LEU A 42 11.94 -26.91 5.45
CA LEU A 42 11.80 -25.86 4.43
C LEU A 42 10.68 -24.88 4.79
N PHE A 43 9.71 -25.29 5.60
CA PHE A 43 8.62 -24.39 6.04
C PHE A 43 9.14 -23.23 6.92
N TYR A 44 10.30 -23.37 7.56
CA TYR A 44 10.92 -22.27 8.30
C TYR A 44 11.32 -21.09 7.40
N SER A 45 11.58 -21.32 6.11
CA SER A 45 11.85 -20.24 5.15
C SER A 45 10.68 -19.27 5.01
N ILE A 46 9.43 -19.74 5.14
CA ILE A 46 8.23 -18.91 5.04
C ILE A 46 8.13 -17.96 6.24
N LEU A 47 8.64 -18.36 7.42
CA LEU A 47 8.62 -17.50 8.61
C LEU A 47 9.47 -16.24 8.44
N LEU A 48 10.44 -16.24 7.52
CA LEU A 48 11.27 -15.06 7.23
C LEU A 48 10.46 -13.91 6.60
N PHE A 49 9.31 -14.20 5.98
CA PHE A 49 8.42 -13.15 5.47
C PHE A 49 7.80 -12.28 6.58
N ASP A 50 7.90 -12.66 7.85
CA ASP A 50 7.50 -11.82 8.99
C ASP A 50 8.23 -10.47 9.04
N LEU A 51 9.45 -10.39 8.47
CA LEU A 51 10.17 -9.14 8.32
C LEU A 51 9.34 -8.06 7.61
N ILE A 52 8.53 -8.45 6.63
CA ILE A 52 7.64 -7.54 5.89
C ILE A 52 6.57 -6.92 6.78
N TYR A 53 6.01 -7.70 7.70
CA TYR A 53 4.95 -7.21 8.58
C TYR A 53 5.52 -6.37 9.74
N ARG A 54 6.72 -6.72 10.19
CA ARG A 54 7.39 -6.03 11.30
C ARG A 54 7.94 -4.66 10.92
N GLU A 55 8.36 -4.47 9.66
CA GLU A 55 8.99 -3.25 9.18
C GLU A 55 8.01 -2.41 8.34
N GLU A 56 7.57 -1.27 8.90
CA GLU A 56 6.59 -0.39 8.24
C GLU A 56 7.09 0.13 6.88
N THR A 57 8.39 0.37 6.73
CA THR A 57 8.97 0.87 5.48
C THR A 57 8.83 -0.16 4.35
N LEU A 58 9.10 -1.44 4.62
CA LEU A 58 8.99 -2.52 3.66
C LEU A 58 7.52 -2.81 3.30
N PHE A 59 6.63 -2.75 4.30
CA PHE A 59 5.20 -2.89 4.05
C PHE A 59 4.66 -1.80 3.10
N ASN A 60 5.15 -0.57 3.24
CA ASN A 60 4.77 0.53 2.34
C ASN A 60 5.23 0.30 0.90
N VAL A 61 6.39 -0.36 0.68
CA VAL A 61 6.86 -0.74 -0.67
C VAL A 61 5.93 -1.79 -1.29
N ILE A 62 5.45 -2.77 -0.52
CA ILE A 62 4.47 -3.73 -1.04
C ILE A 62 3.14 -3.05 -1.33
N LYS A 63 2.74 -2.13 -0.46
CA LYS A 63 1.51 -1.35 -0.62
C LYS A 63 1.51 -0.51 -1.89
N SER A 64 2.65 -0.02 -2.37
CA SER A 64 2.68 0.70 -3.65
C SER A 64 2.26 -0.19 -4.81
N VAL A 65 2.75 -1.42 -4.85
CA VAL A 65 2.36 -2.40 -5.88
C VAL A 65 0.91 -2.88 -5.71
N THR A 66 0.44 -3.12 -4.49
CA THR A 66 -0.91 -3.67 -4.28
C THR A 66 -2.02 -2.63 -4.40
N ARG A 67 -1.76 -1.35 -4.11
CA ARG A 67 -2.77 -0.28 -4.13
C ARG A 67 -3.40 -0.09 -5.51
N ASN A 68 -2.58 -0.01 -6.55
CA ASN A 68 -3.06 0.04 -7.94
C ASN A 68 -2.87 -1.32 -8.64
N GLY A 69 -2.99 -2.43 -7.90
CA GLY A 69 -2.79 -3.78 -8.45
C GLY A 69 -3.72 -4.10 -9.63
N ARG A 70 -4.91 -3.48 -9.69
CA ARG A 70 -5.83 -3.62 -10.83
C ARG A 70 -5.24 -3.07 -12.14
N SER A 71 -4.61 -1.90 -12.13
CA SER A 71 -4.03 -1.33 -13.34
C SER A 71 -2.80 -2.14 -13.78
N ILE A 72 -1.96 -2.56 -12.83
CA ILE A 72 -0.81 -3.45 -13.11
C ILE A 72 -1.28 -4.78 -13.71
N LEU A 73 -2.36 -5.38 -13.20
CA LEU A 73 -2.90 -6.61 -13.75
C LEU A 73 -3.45 -6.41 -15.18
N LEU A 74 -4.15 -5.29 -15.43
CA LEU A 74 -4.66 -4.97 -16.76
C LEU A 74 -3.53 -4.72 -17.77
N THR A 75 -2.44 -4.06 -17.35
CA THR A 75 -1.28 -3.81 -18.22
C THR A 75 -0.47 -5.08 -18.45
N ALA A 76 -0.35 -5.96 -17.45
CA ALA A 76 0.22 -7.30 -17.63
C ALA A 76 -0.63 -8.17 -18.56
N LEU A 77 -1.95 -8.07 -18.50
CA LEU A 77 -2.87 -8.74 -19.42
C LEU A 77 -2.74 -8.19 -20.85
N LEU A 78 -2.60 -6.88 -21.01
CA LEU A 78 -2.27 -6.26 -22.30
C LEU A 78 -0.93 -6.78 -22.84
N ALA A 79 0.09 -6.88 -21.98
CA ALA A 79 1.39 -7.45 -22.34
C ALA A 79 1.25 -8.90 -22.84
N LEU A 80 0.48 -9.73 -22.13
CA LEU A 80 0.20 -11.11 -22.50
C LEU A 80 -0.50 -11.19 -23.86
N ILE A 81 -1.50 -10.35 -24.11
CA ILE A 81 -2.22 -10.30 -25.39
C ILE A 81 -1.27 -9.89 -26.52
N LEU A 82 -0.43 -8.88 -26.31
CA LEU A 82 0.54 -8.46 -27.33
C LEU A 82 1.56 -9.56 -27.62
N VAL A 83 2.14 -10.18 -26.58
CA VAL A 83 3.05 -11.34 -26.74
C VAL A 83 2.36 -12.48 -27.48
N TYR A 84 1.08 -12.73 -27.20
CA TYR A 84 0.29 -13.74 -27.91
C TYR A 84 0.14 -13.42 -29.40
N LEU A 85 -0.17 -12.17 -29.77
CA LEU A 85 -0.28 -11.75 -31.17
C LEU A 85 1.06 -11.89 -31.91
N PHE A 86 2.17 -11.45 -31.31
CA PHE A 86 3.50 -11.64 -31.87
C PHE A 86 3.86 -13.13 -32.01
N SER A 87 3.45 -13.97 -31.04
CA SER A 87 3.66 -15.41 -31.10
C SER A 87 2.91 -16.09 -32.24
N ILE A 88 1.69 -15.65 -32.58
CA ILE A 88 0.96 -16.15 -33.76
C ILE A 88 1.70 -15.78 -35.05
N VAL A 89 2.14 -14.53 -35.18
CA VAL A 89 2.91 -14.08 -36.36
C VAL A 89 4.22 -14.86 -36.48
N GLY A 90 4.92 -15.06 -35.36
CA GLY A 90 6.12 -15.90 -35.28
C GLY A 90 5.85 -17.35 -35.68
N PHE A 91 4.75 -17.94 -35.22
CA PHE A 91 4.38 -19.32 -35.55
C PHE A 91 3.99 -19.51 -37.02
N LEU A 92 3.35 -18.52 -37.66
CA LEU A 92 2.91 -18.62 -39.05
C LEU A 92 4.02 -18.35 -40.06
N PHE A 93 4.88 -17.36 -39.80
CA PHE A 93 5.87 -16.90 -40.78
C PHE A 93 7.32 -17.22 -40.42
N LEU A 94 7.64 -17.41 -39.13
CA LEU A 94 9.02 -17.54 -38.63
C LEU A 94 9.28 -18.85 -37.87
N LYS A 95 8.42 -19.86 -38.06
CA LYS A 95 8.46 -21.12 -37.30
C LYS A 95 9.84 -21.78 -37.32
N ASP A 96 10.48 -21.82 -38.49
CA ASP A 96 11.75 -22.51 -38.69
C ASP A 96 12.96 -21.76 -38.07
N ASP A 97 12.81 -20.48 -37.71
CA ASP A 97 13.89 -19.70 -37.10
C ASP A 97 13.97 -19.87 -35.57
N PHE A 98 12.95 -20.46 -34.94
CA PHE A 98 12.90 -20.72 -33.48
C PHE A 98 13.73 -21.96 -33.10
N ILE A 99 15.05 -21.81 -33.17
CA ILE A 99 16.00 -22.87 -32.84
C ILE A 99 16.78 -22.45 -31.59
N LEU A 100 16.62 -23.19 -30.50
CA LEU A 100 17.29 -22.92 -29.23
C LEU A 100 18.42 -23.93 -29.00
N GLU A 101 19.52 -23.45 -28.43
CA GLU A 101 20.59 -24.30 -27.94
C GLU A 101 20.19 -24.90 -26.59
N VAL A 102 20.11 -26.24 -26.51
CA VAL A 102 19.68 -26.94 -25.30
C VAL A 102 20.75 -27.92 -24.83
N ASP A 103 21.04 -27.89 -23.54
CA ASP A 103 21.84 -28.90 -22.85
C ASP A 103 20.95 -30.09 -22.48
N ARG A 104 21.12 -31.23 -23.18
CA ARG A 104 20.38 -32.45 -22.86
C ARG A 104 20.92 -33.09 -21.59
N LEU A 105 20.01 -33.47 -20.69
CA LEU A 105 20.34 -34.29 -19.53
C LEU A 105 20.82 -35.67 -19.99
N PRO A 106 21.86 -36.25 -19.37
CA PRO A 106 22.31 -37.58 -19.70
C PRO A 106 21.20 -38.60 -19.46
N ASP A 107 20.94 -39.44 -20.46
CA ASP A 107 19.85 -40.40 -20.44
C ASP A 107 20.09 -41.46 -19.34
N SER A 108 19.27 -41.46 -18.29
CA SER A 108 19.31 -42.42 -17.17
C SER A 108 18.76 -43.81 -17.57
N LYS A 109 18.99 -44.24 -18.81
CA LYS A 109 18.53 -45.54 -19.35
C LYS A 109 19.67 -46.42 -19.88
N ALA A 110 20.88 -46.28 -19.32
CA ALA A 110 22.03 -47.13 -19.67
C ALA A 110 22.73 -47.77 -18.44
N LYS A 111 22.00 -48.06 -17.35
CA LYS A 111 22.47 -48.95 -16.28
C LYS A 111 21.42 -50.01 -15.96
N GLY A 112 21.17 -50.90 -16.92
CA GLY A 112 20.59 -52.20 -16.63
C GLY A 112 21.62 -53.10 -15.95
N CYS A 113 21.94 -52.82 -14.69
CA CYS A 113 22.51 -53.84 -13.81
C CYS A 113 21.34 -54.41 -13.02
N SER A 114 20.89 -55.62 -13.39
CA SER A 114 19.81 -56.31 -12.69
C SER A 114 20.21 -56.54 -11.24
N ALA A 115 19.44 -55.95 -10.31
CA ALA A 115 19.64 -56.09 -8.86
C ALA A 115 19.44 -57.54 -8.35
N LEU A 116 19.14 -58.50 -9.22
CA LEU A 116 19.06 -59.94 -8.91
C LEU A 116 20.39 -60.70 -9.03
N ALA A 117 21.47 -60.07 -9.50
CA ALA A 117 22.79 -60.71 -9.59
C ALA A 117 23.65 -60.59 -8.30
N LEU A 118 23.04 -60.29 -7.14
CA LEU A 118 23.73 -60.23 -5.85
C LEU A 118 23.74 -61.56 -5.08
N VAL A 119 23.19 -62.63 -5.64
CA VAL A 119 23.25 -63.97 -5.04
C VAL A 119 24.00 -64.90 -6.00
N GLY A 120 25.32 -65.03 -5.84
CA GLY A 120 25.97 -66.28 -6.21
C GLY A 120 27.34 -66.27 -6.91
N CYS A 121 27.94 -65.14 -7.28
CA CYS A 121 29.26 -65.14 -7.94
C CYS A 121 30.28 -64.22 -7.26
N GLY A 122 30.76 -64.62 -6.08
CA GLY A 122 32.01 -64.11 -5.48
C GLY A 122 33.01 -65.25 -5.36
N ALA A 123 34.25 -65.06 -5.84
CA ALA A 123 35.35 -66.00 -5.64
C ALA A 123 36.34 -65.44 -4.62
N TRP A 124 36.87 -66.31 -3.77
CA TRP A 124 37.90 -65.96 -2.78
C TRP A 124 39.26 -65.85 -3.48
N ALA A 125 39.82 -64.64 -3.58
CA ALA A 125 41.20 -64.42 -4.03
C ALA A 125 42.15 -64.28 -2.83
N ARG A 126 43.39 -64.77 -2.96
CA ARG A 126 44.39 -64.83 -1.88
C ARG A 126 45.61 -63.98 -2.23
N GLU A 127 45.73 -62.80 -1.62
CA GLU A 127 46.97 -62.03 -1.57
C GLU A 127 47.24 -61.62 -0.11
N GLY A 128 48.34 -62.12 0.47
CA GLY A 128 48.81 -61.67 1.79
C GLY A 128 47.90 -62.01 2.99
N PRO A 129 48.25 -61.57 4.21
CA PRO A 129 47.62 -62.05 5.43
C PRO A 129 46.31 -61.27 5.69
N GLY A 130 45.25 -61.64 4.98
CA GLY A 130 43.87 -61.20 5.21
C GLY A 130 42.93 -61.63 4.09
N ARG A 131 41.80 -62.29 4.40
CA ARG A 131 40.79 -62.66 3.40
C ARG A 131 39.79 -61.51 3.26
N ALA A 132 39.70 -60.90 2.07
CA ALA A 132 38.66 -59.93 1.72
C ALA A 132 37.77 -60.45 0.59
N TRP A 133 36.48 -60.14 0.65
CA TRP A 133 35.48 -60.48 -0.37
C TRP A 133 35.58 -59.46 -1.51
N VAL A 134 35.81 -59.90 -2.75
CA VAL A 134 35.91 -59.01 -3.92
C VAL A 134 34.85 -59.41 -4.95
N PRO A 135 34.03 -58.48 -5.49
CA PRO A 135 33.03 -58.82 -6.50
C PRO A 135 33.71 -59.24 -7.81
N PHE A 136 33.31 -60.38 -8.37
CA PHE A 136 33.80 -60.86 -9.66
C PHE A 136 33.07 -60.10 -10.80
N CYS A 137 33.68 -59.01 -11.28
CA CYS A 137 33.28 -58.44 -12.57
C CYS A 137 34.00 -59.22 -13.68
N SER A 138 33.28 -60.13 -14.35
CA SER A 138 33.74 -60.78 -15.58
C SER A 138 34.11 -59.71 -16.61
N ARG A 139 35.42 -59.50 -16.75
CA ARG A 139 36.02 -58.68 -17.79
C ARG A 139 35.91 -59.45 -19.11
N THR A 140 34.77 -59.34 -19.80
CA THR A 140 34.72 -59.69 -21.22
C THR A 140 35.53 -58.65 -21.98
N THR A 141 36.59 -59.13 -22.62
CA THR A 141 37.48 -58.40 -23.51
C THR A 141 36.70 -57.64 -24.59
N ALA A 142 36.46 -56.36 -24.37
CA ALA A 142 36.26 -55.38 -25.41
C ALA A 142 37.09 -54.17 -24.98
N ARG A 143 38.01 -53.75 -25.84
CA ARG A 143 38.89 -52.59 -25.64
C ARG A 143 38.08 -51.44 -25.05
N ASP A 144 38.45 -50.98 -23.86
CA ASP A 144 37.96 -49.72 -23.33
C ASP A 144 38.33 -48.63 -24.35
N PRO A 145 37.38 -47.93 -25.01
CA PRO A 145 37.72 -46.62 -25.47
C PRO A 145 37.98 -45.79 -24.20
N ALA A 146 39.08 -45.04 -24.17
CA ALA A 146 39.34 -44.02 -23.16
C ALA A 146 38.05 -43.23 -22.87
N PRO A 147 37.83 -42.70 -21.65
CA PRO A 147 36.68 -41.85 -21.39
C PRO A 147 36.69 -40.73 -22.42
N ALA A 148 35.80 -40.83 -23.40
CA ALA A 148 35.62 -39.80 -24.41
C ALA A 148 35.36 -38.51 -23.63
N PRO A 149 36.00 -37.37 -24.00
CA PRO A 149 35.69 -36.10 -23.36
C PRO A 149 34.17 -35.94 -23.42
N LEU A 150 33.56 -35.56 -22.28
CA LEU A 150 32.13 -35.31 -22.16
C LEU A 150 31.76 -34.31 -23.27
N GLN A 151 31.33 -34.85 -24.41
CA GLN A 151 31.08 -34.06 -25.60
C GLN A 151 29.78 -33.35 -25.27
N LYS A 152 29.89 -32.11 -24.80
CA LYS A 152 28.80 -31.12 -24.81
C LYS A 152 28.44 -30.89 -26.27
N HIS A 153 27.76 -31.85 -26.87
CA HIS A 153 27.07 -31.62 -28.12
C HIS A 153 25.83 -30.83 -27.76
N ALA A 154 25.99 -29.51 -27.70
CA ALA A 154 24.87 -28.59 -27.72
C ALA A 154 23.99 -28.95 -28.92
N ARG A 155 22.81 -29.50 -28.64
CA ARG A 155 21.89 -29.91 -29.68
C ARG A 155 20.84 -28.82 -29.79
N TRP A 156 20.77 -28.25 -30.97
CA TRP A 156 19.75 -27.30 -31.38
C TRP A 156 18.37 -28.00 -31.40
N GLU A 157 17.38 -27.42 -30.71
CA GLU A 157 16.00 -27.91 -30.66
C GLU A 157 15.02 -26.84 -31.14
N ARG A 158 13.97 -27.27 -31.84
CA ARG A 158 12.91 -26.39 -32.33
C ARG A 158 11.94 -26.11 -31.18
N ALA A 159 11.79 -24.85 -30.79
CA ALA A 159 10.94 -24.47 -29.65
C ALA A 159 9.53 -24.00 -30.02
N CYS A 160 9.22 -23.86 -31.31
CA CYS A 160 7.95 -23.32 -31.81
C CYS A 160 7.18 -24.34 -32.69
N ASP A 161 7.15 -25.62 -32.29
CA ASP A 161 6.38 -26.64 -33.03
C ASP A 161 4.86 -26.55 -32.80
N THR A 162 4.45 -26.10 -31.62
CA THR A 162 3.06 -25.80 -31.26
C THR A 162 2.91 -24.34 -30.85
N LEU A 163 1.72 -23.76 -31.07
CA LEU A 163 1.45 -22.37 -30.70
C LEU A 163 1.72 -22.09 -29.22
N LEU A 164 1.34 -23.03 -28.33
CA LEU A 164 1.57 -22.91 -26.89
C LEU A 164 3.06 -22.84 -26.55
N MET A 165 3.89 -23.72 -27.13
CA MET A 165 5.34 -23.70 -26.92
C MET A 165 5.96 -22.42 -27.46
N CYS A 166 5.45 -21.90 -28.59
CA CYS A 166 5.90 -20.63 -29.13
C CYS A 166 5.60 -19.45 -28.18
N ILE A 167 4.38 -19.39 -27.62
CA ILE A 167 4.00 -18.37 -26.63
C ILE A 167 4.91 -18.45 -25.40
N VAL A 168 5.11 -19.65 -24.84
CA VAL A 168 5.97 -19.85 -23.67
C VAL A 168 7.42 -19.45 -23.98
N THR A 169 7.93 -19.77 -25.17
CA THR A 169 9.28 -19.42 -25.60
C THR A 169 9.46 -17.91 -25.72
N VAL A 170 8.53 -17.21 -26.39
CA VAL A 170 8.55 -15.74 -26.55
C VAL A 170 8.34 -15.05 -25.20
N LEU A 171 7.45 -15.55 -24.33
CA LEU A 171 7.20 -14.98 -23.02
C LEU A 171 8.42 -15.12 -22.10
N ASN A 172 9.02 -16.32 -22.03
CA ASN A 172 10.14 -16.59 -21.13
C ASN A 172 11.43 -15.95 -21.63
N HIS A 173 11.84 -16.23 -22.87
CA HIS A 173 13.12 -15.75 -23.37
C HIS A 173 13.02 -14.34 -23.98
N GLY A 174 11.93 -14.04 -24.69
CA GLY A 174 11.77 -12.73 -25.36
C GLY A 174 11.58 -11.56 -24.39
N LEU A 175 10.88 -11.74 -23.26
CA LEU A 175 10.75 -10.68 -22.25
C LEU A 175 11.96 -10.60 -21.30
N ARG A 176 12.55 -11.74 -20.92
CA ARG A 176 13.57 -11.79 -19.86
C ARG A 176 14.98 -11.43 -20.36
N ASN A 177 15.32 -11.74 -21.61
CA ASN A 177 16.66 -11.48 -22.15
C ASN A 177 16.92 -9.99 -22.46
N GLY A 178 15.91 -9.12 -22.33
CA GLY A 178 16.06 -7.66 -22.40
C GLY A 178 16.18 -7.06 -23.81
N GLY A 179 16.82 -7.76 -24.76
CA GLY A 179 16.94 -7.32 -26.17
C GLY A 179 15.77 -7.71 -27.07
N GLY A 180 14.77 -8.41 -26.53
CA GLY A 180 13.59 -8.87 -27.25
C GLY A 180 13.73 -10.30 -27.79
N VAL A 181 12.74 -10.72 -28.58
CA VAL A 181 12.70 -12.09 -29.14
C VAL A 181 13.78 -12.32 -30.22
N GLY A 182 14.28 -11.25 -30.84
CA GLY A 182 15.26 -11.31 -31.93
C GLY A 182 16.58 -11.97 -31.55
N ASP A 183 16.97 -11.88 -30.27
CA ASP A 183 18.24 -12.44 -29.76
C ASP A 183 18.23 -13.97 -29.61
N ILE A 184 17.04 -14.58 -29.54
CA ILE A 184 16.88 -16.04 -29.44
C ILE A 184 16.76 -16.70 -30.80
N LEU A 185 16.20 -15.97 -31.75
CA LEU A 185 15.98 -16.45 -33.10
C LEU A 185 17.29 -16.51 -33.88
N ARG A 186 17.37 -17.44 -34.83
CA ARG A 186 18.53 -17.55 -35.73
C ARG A 186 18.77 -16.22 -36.45
N LYS A 187 20.04 -15.82 -36.55
CA LYS A 187 20.45 -14.64 -37.33
C LYS A 187 20.30 -14.95 -38.84
N PRO A 188 19.41 -14.26 -39.59
CA PRO A 188 19.22 -14.48 -41.01
C PRO A 188 20.39 -13.93 -41.84
N SER A 189 20.62 -14.49 -43.03
CA SER A 189 21.53 -13.89 -44.02
C SER A 189 20.88 -12.67 -44.69
N LYS A 190 21.71 -11.74 -45.16
CA LYS A 190 21.27 -10.53 -45.89
C LYS A 190 20.57 -10.83 -47.23
N ASP A 191 20.79 -12.02 -47.78
CA ASP A 191 20.29 -12.43 -49.10
C ASP A 191 18.91 -13.12 -49.01
N GLU A 192 18.40 -13.37 -47.80
CA GLU A 192 17.08 -13.98 -47.57
C GLU A 192 15.95 -12.97 -47.83
N SER A 193 14.91 -13.35 -48.58
CA SER A 193 13.79 -12.45 -48.94
C SER A 193 13.00 -11.93 -47.73
N LEU A 194 12.98 -12.69 -46.63
CA LEU A 194 12.30 -12.36 -45.38
C LEU A 194 13.15 -11.51 -44.43
N PHE A 195 14.39 -11.18 -44.79
CA PHE A 195 15.31 -10.41 -43.95
C PHE A 195 14.72 -9.05 -43.51
N PRO A 196 14.14 -8.21 -44.39
CA PRO A 196 13.57 -6.93 -43.97
C PRO A 196 12.36 -7.10 -43.04
N ALA A 197 11.49 -8.07 -43.33
CA ALA A 197 10.31 -8.37 -42.52
C ALA A 197 10.72 -8.86 -41.11
N ARG A 198 11.78 -9.66 -41.03
CA ARG A 198 12.39 -10.15 -39.77
C ARG A 198 12.86 -8.99 -38.89
N VAL A 199 13.63 -8.05 -39.47
CA VAL A 199 14.14 -6.88 -38.75
C VAL A 199 13.00 -6.02 -38.22
N VAL A 200 11.98 -5.77 -39.04
CA VAL A 200 10.80 -5.00 -38.62
C VAL A 200 10.06 -5.71 -37.48
N TYR A 201 9.89 -7.03 -37.55
CA TYR A 201 9.25 -7.81 -36.49
C TYR A 201 10.02 -7.71 -35.16
N ASP A 202 11.35 -7.83 -35.18
CA ASP A 202 12.18 -7.74 -33.97
C ASP A 202 12.16 -6.33 -33.37
N LEU A 203 12.26 -5.29 -34.20
CA LEU A 203 12.19 -3.90 -33.75
C LEU A 203 10.81 -3.56 -33.16
N LEU A 204 9.72 -3.99 -33.82
CA LEU A 204 8.37 -3.78 -33.31
C LEU A 204 8.16 -4.49 -31.97
N PHE A 205 8.63 -5.73 -31.82
CA PHE A 205 8.56 -6.43 -30.55
C PHE A 205 9.33 -5.69 -29.45
N PHE A 206 10.56 -5.26 -29.74
CA PHE A 206 11.39 -4.54 -28.78
C PHE A 206 10.77 -3.21 -28.34
N PHE A 207 10.37 -2.35 -29.28
CA PHE A 207 9.80 -1.05 -28.94
C PHE A 207 8.43 -1.16 -28.26
N ILE A 208 7.54 -2.02 -28.76
CA ILE A 208 6.18 -2.10 -28.23
C ILE A 208 6.16 -2.86 -26.90
N VAL A 209 6.73 -4.06 -26.85
CA VAL A 209 6.57 -4.96 -25.70
C VAL A 209 7.59 -4.64 -24.59
N ILE A 210 8.85 -4.41 -24.93
CA ILE A 210 9.88 -4.14 -23.91
C ILE A 210 9.84 -2.66 -23.50
N ILE A 211 10.02 -1.73 -24.45
CA ILE A 211 10.15 -0.31 -24.12
C ILE A 211 8.84 0.31 -23.65
N ILE A 212 7.72 0.08 -24.35
CA ILE A 212 6.46 0.72 -23.98
C ILE A 212 5.79 -0.04 -22.82
N VAL A 213 5.48 -1.33 -23.00
CA VAL A 213 4.65 -2.05 -22.03
C VAL A 213 5.36 -2.32 -20.71
N LEU A 214 6.62 -2.78 -20.72
CA LEU A 214 7.35 -3.08 -19.49
C LEU A 214 7.65 -1.81 -18.67
N ASN A 215 8.04 -0.71 -19.33
CA ASN A 215 8.25 0.57 -18.65
C ASN A 215 6.94 1.22 -18.19
N LEU A 216 5.80 0.95 -18.83
CA LEU A 216 4.50 1.39 -18.34
C LEU A 216 4.18 0.72 -17.00
N ILE A 217 4.49 -0.58 -16.82
CA ILE A 217 4.31 -1.28 -15.53
C ILE A 217 5.16 -0.60 -14.45
N PHE A 218 6.45 -0.36 -14.70
CA PHE A 218 7.31 0.36 -13.77
C PHE A 218 6.84 1.80 -13.52
N GLY A 219 6.35 2.49 -14.54
CA GLY A 219 5.80 3.84 -14.45
C GLY A 219 4.61 3.90 -13.49
N VAL A 220 3.67 2.95 -13.58
CA VAL A 220 2.53 2.84 -12.65
C VAL A 220 3.01 2.60 -11.22
N ILE A 221 4.02 1.75 -11.03
CA ILE A 221 4.58 1.48 -9.69
C ILE A 221 5.24 2.75 -9.11
N ILE A 222 6.00 3.49 -9.91
CA ILE A 222 6.65 4.74 -9.47
C ILE A 222 5.60 5.79 -9.09
N ASP A 223 4.54 5.94 -9.90
CA ASP A 223 3.44 6.86 -9.64
C ASP A 223 2.73 6.54 -8.31
N THR A 224 2.39 5.25 -8.07
CA THR A 224 1.78 4.82 -6.80
C THR A 224 2.67 5.06 -5.58
N PHE A 225 3.99 4.97 -5.75
CA PHE A 225 4.94 5.23 -4.68
C PHE A 225 4.99 6.72 -4.34
N ALA A 226 4.94 7.59 -5.36
CA ALA A 226 4.86 9.04 -5.19
C ALA A 226 3.53 9.45 -4.50
N ASP A 227 2.41 8.83 -4.88
CA ASP A 227 1.11 9.04 -4.26
C ASP A 227 1.10 8.66 -2.77
N LEU A 228 1.60 7.48 -2.43
CA LEU A 228 1.67 7.02 -1.04
C LEU A 228 2.51 7.95 -0.16
N ARG A 229 3.61 8.47 -0.71
CA ARG A 229 4.46 9.45 -0.02
C ARG A 229 3.71 10.76 0.21
N SER A 230 3.04 11.27 -0.82
CA SER A 230 2.29 12.53 -0.76
C SER A 230 1.11 12.44 0.22
N GLU A 231 0.41 11.31 0.24
CA GLU A 231 -0.66 11.07 1.22
C GLU A 231 -0.16 10.98 2.66
N LYS A 232 0.97 10.29 2.89
CA LYS A 232 1.58 10.22 4.22
C LYS A 232 1.95 11.62 4.70
N GLN A 233 2.62 12.40 3.84
CA GLN A 233 2.99 13.77 4.15
C GLN A 233 1.76 14.65 4.44
N LYS A 234 0.72 14.58 3.61
CA LYS A 234 -0.53 15.32 3.83
C LYS A 234 -1.22 14.95 5.14
N LYS A 235 -1.23 13.66 5.50
CA LYS A 235 -1.79 13.22 6.79
C LYS A 235 -1.00 13.75 7.98
N GLU A 236 0.33 13.70 7.91
CA GLU A 236 1.21 14.25 8.96
C GLU A 236 1.08 15.76 9.07
N GLU A 237 0.90 16.47 7.95
CA GLU A 237 0.64 17.90 7.92
C GLU A 237 -0.68 18.22 8.60
N ILE A 238 -1.80 17.62 8.17
CA ILE A 238 -3.13 17.84 8.78
C ILE A 238 -3.10 17.55 10.29
N LEU A 239 -2.42 16.48 10.73
CA LEU A 239 -2.31 16.14 12.15
C LEU A 239 -1.56 17.21 12.96
N LYS A 240 -0.59 17.90 12.35
CA LYS A 240 0.23 18.94 13.00
C LYS A 240 -0.39 20.34 12.92
N THR A 241 -1.11 20.63 11.84
CA THR A 241 -1.62 21.97 11.57
C THR A 241 -3.10 22.13 11.87
N THR A 242 -3.86 21.04 12.01
CA THR A 242 -5.32 21.11 12.21
C THR A 242 -5.71 20.48 13.55
N CYS A 243 -6.58 21.15 14.31
CA CYS A 243 -7.10 20.61 15.56
C CYS A 243 -8.06 19.43 15.29
N PHE A 244 -7.83 18.30 15.97
CA PHE A 244 -8.60 17.05 15.79
C PHE A 244 -10.10 17.18 16.08
N ILE A 245 -10.49 18.09 16.99
CA ILE A 245 -11.88 18.23 17.43
C ILE A 245 -12.63 19.26 16.59
N CYS A 246 -12.13 20.51 16.53
CA CYS A 246 -12.85 21.61 15.88
C CYS A 246 -12.53 21.77 14.40
N GLY A 247 -11.44 21.18 13.89
CA GLY A 247 -11.02 21.33 12.49
C GLY A 247 -10.42 22.68 12.14
N LEU A 248 -10.09 23.52 13.13
CA LEU A 248 -9.41 24.79 12.89
C LEU A 248 -7.92 24.56 12.61
N GLU A 249 -7.42 25.29 11.63
CA GLU A 249 -6.01 25.35 11.27
C GLU A 249 -5.22 26.19 12.31
N ARG A 250 -3.93 25.88 12.43
CA ARG A 250 -3.00 26.52 13.38
C ARG A 250 -2.89 28.03 13.15
N ASP A 251 -3.00 28.46 11.90
CA ASP A 251 -2.94 29.87 11.48
C ASP A 251 -3.96 30.76 12.20
N LYS A 252 -5.12 30.22 12.60
CA LYS A 252 -6.19 30.99 13.29
C LYS A 252 -5.83 31.38 14.72
N PHE A 253 -4.84 30.70 15.30
CA PHE A 253 -4.36 30.96 16.65
C PHE A 253 -3.10 31.85 16.65
N ASP A 254 -2.54 32.11 15.46
CA ASP A 254 -1.43 33.06 15.33
C ASP A 254 -1.92 34.46 15.70
N ASN A 255 -1.15 35.17 16.54
CA ASN A 255 -1.48 36.50 17.08
C ASN A 255 -2.71 36.54 18.01
N LYS A 256 -3.14 35.41 18.57
CA LYS A 256 -4.15 35.34 19.62
C LYS A 256 -3.50 35.08 20.99
N THR A 257 -4.27 35.30 22.05
CA THR A 257 -3.81 35.10 23.44
C THR A 257 -3.54 33.64 23.77
N VAL A 258 -4.22 32.72 23.09
CA VAL A 258 -4.10 31.27 23.28
C VAL A 258 -3.35 30.68 22.09
N SER A 259 -2.27 29.96 22.38
CA SER A 259 -1.50 29.23 21.36
C SER A 259 -2.23 27.98 20.88
N PHE A 260 -1.87 27.48 19.69
CA PHE A 260 -2.45 26.25 19.16
C PHE A 260 -2.17 25.03 20.07
N GLU A 261 -1.01 25.00 20.71
CA GLU A 261 -0.54 23.95 21.62
C GLU A 261 -1.37 23.91 22.90
N GLU A 262 -1.69 25.08 23.45
CA GLU A 262 -2.59 25.19 24.61
C GLU A 262 -4.02 24.83 24.22
N HIS A 263 -4.47 25.25 23.02
CA HIS A 263 -5.77 24.88 22.48
C HIS A 263 -5.94 23.36 22.39
N ILE A 264 -5.01 22.62 21.79
CA ILE A 264 -5.13 21.15 21.68
C ILE A 264 -4.92 20.43 23.01
N LYS A 265 -4.15 21.00 23.94
CA LYS A 265 -3.79 20.32 25.20
C LYS A 265 -4.85 20.51 26.29
N TYR A 266 -5.41 21.71 26.41
CA TYR A 266 -6.32 22.08 27.49
C TYR A 266 -7.76 22.32 27.04
N GLU A 267 -7.99 22.99 25.91
CA GLU A 267 -9.36 23.25 25.42
C GLU A 267 -9.94 22.02 24.69
N HIS A 268 -9.25 21.56 23.64
CA HIS A 268 -9.70 20.52 22.70
C HIS A 268 -8.85 19.25 22.77
N ASN A 269 -8.63 18.75 23.99
CA ASN A 269 -7.95 17.48 24.20
C ASN A 269 -8.84 16.29 23.84
N MET A 270 -8.43 15.48 22.86
CA MET A 270 -9.20 14.33 22.37
C MET A 270 -9.56 13.31 23.47
N TRP A 271 -8.70 13.13 24.48
CA TRP A 271 -8.92 12.16 25.56
C TRP A 271 -9.98 12.62 26.55
N ASN A 272 -10.07 13.93 26.80
CA ASN A 272 -11.09 14.48 27.69
C ASN A 272 -12.51 14.21 27.16
N TYR A 273 -12.71 14.28 25.84
CA TYR A 273 -13.97 13.90 25.21
C TYR A 273 -14.29 12.41 25.43
N LEU A 274 -13.31 11.53 25.31
CA LEU A 274 -13.49 10.09 25.57
C LEU A 274 -13.84 9.83 27.04
N TYR A 275 -13.13 10.47 27.98
CA TYR A 275 -13.43 10.36 29.41
C TYR A 275 -14.84 10.84 29.74
N PHE A 276 -15.28 11.95 29.13
CA PHE A 276 -16.63 12.45 29.32
C PHE A 276 -17.70 11.48 28.78
N ILE A 277 -17.49 10.86 27.62
CA ILE A 277 -18.42 9.85 27.09
C ILE A 277 -18.50 8.63 28.02
N VAL A 278 -17.36 8.17 28.57
CA VAL A 278 -17.34 7.07 29.54
C VAL A 278 -18.07 7.46 30.82
N LEU A 279 -17.85 8.68 31.34
CA LEU A 279 -18.56 9.21 32.50
C LEU A 279 -20.08 9.19 32.30
N VAL A 280 -20.57 9.71 31.17
CA VAL A 280 -22.01 9.73 30.84
C VAL A 280 -22.59 8.32 30.68
N ARG A 281 -21.78 7.30 30.37
CA ARG A 281 -22.26 5.91 30.29
C ARG A 281 -22.35 5.21 31.65
N VAL A 282 -21.49 5.56 32.60
CA VAL A 282 -21.38 4.90 33.91
C VAL A 282 -22.20 5.61 34.98
N LYS A 283 -22.34 6.94 34.88
CA LYS A 283 -23.04 7.76 35.86
C LYS A 283 -24.55 7.49 35.85
N ASN A 284 -25.19 7.61 37.02
CA ASN A 284 -26.64 7.45 37.13
C ASN A 284 -27.38 8.59 36.43
N LYS A 285 -28.47 8.24 35.73
CA LYS A 285 -29.28 9.19 34.95
C LYS A 285 -29.93 10.31 35.79
N THR A 286 -30.19 10.05 37.07
CA THR A 286 -30.76 11.03 38.01
C THR A 286 -29.76 12.12 38.40
N ASP A 287 -28.46 11.82 38.31
CA ASP A 287 -27.38 12.68 38.78
C ASP A 287 -26.78 13.48 37.62
N TYR A 288 -27.39 13.41 36.44
CA TYR A 288 -26.94 14.14 35.27
C TYR A 288 -27.13 15.64 35.47
N THR A 289 -26.10 16.40 35.12
CA THR A 289 -26.23 17.84 34.95
C THR A 289 -27.04 18.14 33.67
N GLY A 290 -27.47 19.39 33.49
CA GLY A 290 -28.19 19.81 32.27
C GLY A 290 -27.42 19.46 30.97
N PRO A 291 -26.13 19.87 30.84
CA PRO A 291 -25.32 19.50 29.68
C PRO A 291 -25.08 18.00 29.52
N GLU A 292 -24.86 17.26 30.62
CA GLU A 292 -24.71 15.80 30.57
C GLU A 292 -25.97 15.11 30.04
N SER A 293 -27.15 15.56 30.47
CA SER A 293 -28.45 15.05 30.00
C SER A 293 -28.64 15.30 28.51
N TYR A 294 -28.28 16.50 28.04
CA TYR A 294 -28.31 16.86 26.63
C TYR A 294 -27.39 15.97 25.79
N VAL A 295 -26.12 15.80 26.21
CA VAL A 295 -25.17 14.94 25.49
C VAL A 295 -25.61 13.47 25.53
N ALA A 296 -26.14 12.98 26.66
CA ALA A 296 -26.69 11.63 26.75
C ALA A 296 -27.83 11.39 25.75
N GLN A 297 -28.72 12.37 25.57
CA GLN A 297 -29.77 12.32 24.56
C GLN A 297 -29.19 12.33 23.14
N MET A 298 -28.22 13.19 22.85
CA MET A 298 -27.56 13.25 21.54
C MET A 298 -26.86 11.94 21.18
N ILE A 299 -26.17 11.30 22.14
CA ILE A 299 -25.56 9.98 21.97
C ILE A 299 -26.62 8.91 21.66
N LYS A 300 -27.78 8.95 22.35
CA LYS A 300 -28.89 8.01 22.12
C LYS A 300 -29.48 8.17 20.70
N VAL A 301 -29.60 9.41 20.23
CA VAL A 301 -30.09 9.76 18.87
C VAL A 301 -29.01 9.55 17.80
N ARG A 302 -27.75 9.29 18.21
CA ARG A 302 -26.57 9.22 17.32
C ARG A 302 -26.30 10.52 16.57
N ASN A 303 -26.60 11.66 17.19
CA ASN A 303 -26.27 12.98 16.66
C ASN A 303 -24.91 13.46 17.24
N LEU A 304 -24.01 13.91 16.36
CA LEU A 304 -22.66 14.40 16.68
C LEU A 304 -22.55 15.95 16.69
N ASP A 305 -23.66 16.67 16.52
CA ASP A 305 -23.67 18.15 16.45
C ASP A 305 -23.25 18.86 17.75
N TRP A 306 -23.17 18.13 18.86
CA TRP A 306 -22.69 18.67 20.14
C TRP A 306 -21.17 18.89 20.17
N PHE A 307 -20.41 18.31 19.23
CA PHE A 307 -19.00 18.65 19.04
C PHE A 307 -18.84 20.02 18.38
N PRO A 308 -17.85 20.83 18.78
CA PRO A 308 -17.60 22.11 18.11
C PRO A 308 -17.09 21.86 16.68
N ARG A 309 -17.66 22.56 15.70
CA ARG A 309 -17.21 22.53 14.29
C ARG A 309 -16.78 23.92 13.87
N MET A 310 -15.54 24.07 13.42
CA MET A 310 -14.95 25.32 12.92
C MET A 310 -15.08 26.51 13.90
N ARG A 311 -15.07 26.24 15.21
CA ARG A 311 -15.19 27.26 16.27
C ARG A 311 -14.43 26.87 17.54
N ALA A 312 -13.96 27.86 18.28
CA ALA A 312 -13.31 27.71 19.57
C ALA A 312 -13.57 28.96 20.44
N MET A 313 -13.77 28.78 21.75
CA MET A 313 -14.08 29.88 22.67
C MET A 313 -13.01 30.97 22.68
N SER A 314 -11.73 30.57 22.62
CA SER A 314 -10.56 31.45 22.55
C SER A 314 -10.56 32.42 21.36
N LEU A 315 -11.30 32.11 20.30
CA LEU A 315 -11.41 32.94 19.09
C LEU A 315 -12.63 33.86 19.08
N VAL A 316 -13.59 33.69 20.00
CA VAL A 316 -14.85 34.48 20.05
C VAL A 316 -14.63 35.89 20.64
N SER A 317 -13.43 36.19 21.12
CA SER A 317 -13.08 37.43 21.83
C SER A 317 -13.05 38.73 20.98
N ASN A 318 -13.61 38.75 19.76
CA ASN A 318 -13.72 39.98 18.96
C ASN A 318 -15.10 40.68 19.06
N GLU A 319 -15.97 40.27 19.98
CA GLU A 319 -17.24 40.97 20.27
C GLU A 319 -17.03 42.42 20.77
N GLY A 320 -15.83 42.75 21.26
CA GLY A 320 -15.49 44.10 21.71
C GLY A 320 -15.59 45.19 20.64
N GLU A 321 -15.40 44.87 19.35
CA GLU A 321 -15.62 45.84 18.26
C GLU A 321 -17.12 46.15 18.05
N GLY A 322 -17.98 45.16 18.28
CA GLY A 322 -19.44 45.35 18.25
C GLY A 322 -19.90 46.21 19.42
N GLU A 323 -19.48 45.87 20.63
CA GLU A 323 -19.80 46.61 21.84
C GLU A 323 -19.26 48.06 21.81
N GLN A 324 -18.05 48.28 21.29
CA GLN A 324 -17.50 49.63 21.12
C GLN A 324 -18.29 50.47 20.10
N ASN A 325 -18.77 49.85 19.02
CA ASN A 325 -19.64 50.54 18.05
C ASN A 325 -21.01 50.87 18.66
N GLU A 326 -21.57 49.98 19.48
CA GLU A 326 -22.82 50.24 20.20
C GLU A 326 -22.67 51.36 21.24
N ILE A 327 -21.58 51.38 22.01
CA ILE A 327 -21.27 52.45 22.97
C ILE A 327 -21.11 53.79 22.24
N ARG A 328 -20.41 53.81 21.10
CA ARG A 328 -20.29 55.04 20.28
C ARG A 328 -21.65 55.53 19.79
N ASN A 329 -22.50 54.63 19.28
CA ASN A 329 -23.85 54.97 18.86
C ASN A 329 -24.72 55.49 20.01
N LEU A 330 -24.58 54.93 21.21
CA LEU A 330 -25.29 55.41 22.41
C LEU A 330 -24.80 56.80 22.82
N GLN A 331 -23.51 57.07 22.71
CA GLN A 331 -22.93 58.37 23.03
C GLN A 331 -23.39 59.48 22.07
N ASP A 332 -23.52 59.18 20.78
CA ASP A 332 -24.10 60.10 19.80
C ASP A 332 -25.58 60.39 20.07
N LYS A 333 -26.37 59.36 20.42
CA LYS A 333 -27.77 59.54 20.86
C LYS A 333 -27.85 60.40 22.13
N LEU A 334 -26.98 60.19 23.10
CA LEU A 334 -26.96 61.02 24.32
C LEU A 334 -26.65 62.50 24.00
N ASN A 335 -25.65 62.75 23.15
CA ASN A 335 -25.25 64.10 22.75
C ASN A 335 -26.37 64.84 21.98
N THR A 336 -27.08 64.16 21.07
CA THR A 336 -28.22 64.75 20.37
C THR A 336 -29.37 65.07 21.31
N THR A 337 -29.68 64.17 22.25
CA THR A 337 -30.69 64.39 23.29
C THR A 337 -30.32 65.57 24.19
N MET A 338 -29.06 65.69 24.59
CA MET A 338 -28.57 66.80 25.42
C MET A 338 -28.66 68.15 24.67
N LYS A 339 -28.34 68.17 23.37
CA LYS A 339 -28.54 69.36 22.53
C LYS A 339 -30.01 69.76 22.45
N LEU A 340 -30.91 68.81 22.23
CA LEU A 340 -32.36 69.04 22.20
C LEU A 340 -32.87 69.63 23.52
N VAL A 341 -32.45 69.08 24.66
CA VAL A 341 -32.81 69.60 25.99
C VAL A 341 -32.28 71.02 26.19
N SER A 342 -31.04 71.30 25.79
CA SER A 342 -30.47 72.65 25.89
C SER A 342 -31.22 73.67 25.02
N HIS A 343 -31.61 73.27 23.81
CA HIS A 343 -32.37 74.12 22.90
C HIS A 343 -33.79 74.40 23.45
N LEU A 344 -34.48 73.36 23.93
CA LEU A 344 -35.81 73.50 24.54
C LEU A 344 -35.75 74.40 25.79
N THR A 345 -34.69 74.28 26.60
CA THR A 345 -34.48 75.12 27.78
C THR A 345 -34.28 76.59 27.37
N SER A 346 -33.53 76.86 26.30
CA SER A 346 -33.35 78.21 25.76
C SER A 346 -34.68 78.80 25.27
N GLN A 347 -35.46 78.03 24.49
CA GLN A 347 -36.77 78.46 24.00
C GLN A 347 -37.75 78.74 25.14
N LEU A 348 -37.71 77.94 26.21
CA LEU A 348 -38.55 78.14 27.39
C LEU A 348 -38.18 79.42 28.15
N ASN A 349 -36.89 79.74 28.23
CA ASN A 349 -36.39 80.99 28.82
C ASN A 349 -36.76 82.21 27.97
N GLU A 350 -36.62 82.14 26.65
CA GLU A 350 -37.05 83.21 25.73
C GLU A 350 -38.57 83.44 25.81
N LEU A 351 -39.37 82.36 25.85
CA LEU A 351 -40.83 82.47 26.01
C LEU A 351 -41.20 83.11 27.36
N LYS A 352 -40.50 82.73 28.43
CA LYS A 352 -40.67 83.33 29.77
C LYS A 352 -40.37 84.83 29.74
N GLU A 353 -39.29 85.25 29.09
CA GLU A 353 -38.97 86.68 28.93
C GLU A 353 -40.01 87.43 28.11
N GLN A 354 -40.53 86.84 27.02
CA GLN A 354 -41.60 87.43 26.22
C GLN A 354 -42.91 87.61 27.02
N VAL A 355 -43.28 86.63 27.84
CA VAL A 355 -44.47 86.70 28.73
C VAL A 355 -44.28 87.76 29.81
N LEU A 356 -43.09 87.85 30.41
CA LEU A 356 -42.74 88.90 31.38
C LEU A 356 -42.81 90.31 30.76
N ASN A 357 -42.32 90.46 29.52
CA ASN A 357 -42.35 91.73 28.81
C ASN A 357 -43.77 92.13 28.36
N THR A 358 -44.61 91.18 27.93
CA THR A 358 -46.02 91.44 27.63
C THR A 358 -46.85 91.75 28.87
N SER A 359 -46.54 91.14 30.01
CA SER A 359 -47.16 91.50 31.31
C SER A 359 -46.73 92.86 31.84
N LYS A 360 -45.59 93.42 31.40
CA LYS A 360 -45.12 94.77 31.76
C LYS A 360 -45.71 95.88 30.88
N ASN A 361 -46.10 95.56 29.65
CA ASN A 361 -46.66 96.50 28.67
C ASN A 361 -48.20 96.58 28.70
N ARG A 362 -48.82 95.94 29.69
CA ARG A 362 -50.26 95.93 29.94
C ARG A 362 -50.49 96.47 31.35
#